data_AF-A0A2S2PLB5-F1
#
_entry.id   AF-A0A2S2PLB5-F1
#
_cell.length_a   1.000
_cell.length_b   1.000
_cell.length_c   1.000
_cell.angle_alpha   90.00
_cell.angle_beta   90.00
_cell.angle_gamma   90.00
#
_symmetry.space_group_name_H-M   'P 1'
#
loop_
_entity.id
_entity.type
_entity.pdbx_description
1 polymer ?
#
loop_
_entity_poly.entity_id
_entity_poly.type
_entity_poly.pdbx_seq_one_letter_code
_entity_poly.pdbx_strand_id
1 'polypeptide(L)'
;MYLSKYYINLTCLQVFNIAGHLIYWGDAIVIFPLSETNMYAIAPNVPTERNNKFAKKFEKRFPGQKLLEVMSEFSFPTSLQYKMCPIEDKSSGSTTIQMLIWLLQHKMLLQYHTYVYFMPSSKGL
;
A
#
# COMPACT_ATOMS: atom_id res chain seq x y z
N MET A 1 -12.44 30.58 16.25
CA MET A 1 -13.63 29.71 16.10
C MET A 1 -14.26 29.94 14.72
N TYR A 2 -13.59 29.56 13.62
CA TYR A 2 -14.05 29.91 12.25
C TYR A 2 -13.66 28.88 11.15
N LEU A 3 -13.49 27.59 11.47
CA LEU A 3 -13.15 26.57 10.46
C LEU A 3 -13.96 25.26 10.62
N SER A 4 -15.27 25.36 10.83
CA SER A 4 -16.20 24.25 10.56
C SER A 4 -16.89 24.46 9.21
N LYS A 5 -16.11 24.81 8.18
CA LYS A 5 -16.61 24.99 6.82
C LYS A 5 -16.56 23.62 6.13
N TYR A 6 -17.74 23.04 5.92
CA TYR A 6 -18.03 21.77 5.24
C TYR A 6 -17.79 20.48 6.03
N TYR A 7 -18.56 20.28 7.11
CA TYR A 7 -18.94 18.92 7.48
C TYR A 7 -19.87 18.36 6.39
N ILE A 8 -19.29 17.61 5.47
CA ILE A 8 -20.03 16.71 4.60
C ILE A 8 -20.72 15.70 5.52
N ASN A 9 -22.00 15.94 5.83
CA ASN A 9 -22.80 15.04 6.66
C ASN A 9 -23.30 13.87 5.80
N LEU A 10 -22.35 13.04 5.37
CA LEU A 10 -22.65 11.79 4.70
C LEU A 10 -22.86 10.73 5.77
N THR A 11 -23.96 9.99 5.63
CA THR A 11 -24.14 8.76 6.37
C THR A 11 -23.09 7.73 5.94
N CYS A 12 -22.72 6.83 6.84
CA CYS A 12 -21.74 5.77 6.55
C CYS A 12 -22.12 4.97 5.28
N LEU A 13 -23.42 4.70 5.09
CA LEU A 13 -23.96 4.04 3.91
C LEU A 13 -23.65 4.80 2.61
N GLN A 14 -23.81 6.14 2.61
CA GLN A 14 -23.50 6.94 1.43
C GLN A 14 -22.01 6.93 1.09
N VAL A 15 -21.14 6.95 2.11
CA VAL A 15 -19.67 6.83 1.92
C VAL A 15 -19.34 5.48 1.27
N PHE A 16 -19.91 4.39 1.77
CA PHE A 16 -19.71 3.06 1.18
C PHE A 16 -20.22 2.95 -0.24
N ASN A 17 -21.39 3.52 -0.56
CA ASN A 17 -21.92 3.51 -1.92
C ASN A 17 -21.01 4.26 -2.89
N ILE A 18 -20.55 5.46 -2.51
CA ILE A 18 -19.63 6.25 -3.35
C ILE A 18 -18.31 5.51 -3.53
N ALA A 19 -17.71 5.00 -2.46
CA ALA A 19 -16.48 4.22 -2.54
C ALA A 19 -16.66 2.98 -3.44
N GLY A 20 -17.80 2.27 -3.30
CA GLY A 20 -18.16 1.13 -4.13
C GLY A 20 -18.23 1.49 -5.61
N HIS A 21 -18.86 2.61 -5.97
CA HIS A 21 -18.91 3.09 -7.35
C HIS A 21 -17.52 3.44 -7.91
N LEU A 22 -16.68 4.12 -7.12
CA LEU A 22 -15.31 4.45 -7.54
C LEU A 22 -14.45 3.19 -7.74
N ILE A 23 -14.60 2.19 -6.87
CA ILE A 23 -13.91 0.90 -7.03
C ILE A 23 -14.42 0.18 -8.28
N TYR A 24 -15.74 0.14 -8.49
CA TYR A 24 -16.37 -0.53 -9.63
C TYR A 24 -15.91 0.04 -10.98
N TRP A 25 -15.74 1.37 -11.08
CA TRP A 25 -15.23 2.02 -12.30
C TRP A 25 -13.70 2.06 -12.41
N GLY A 26 -12.97 1.59 -11.39
CA GLY A 26 -11.49 1.59 -11.38
C GLY A 26 -10.85 2.94 -11.03
N ASP A 27 -11.65 3.91 -10.58
CA ASP A 27 -11.21 5.23 -10.13
C ASP A 27 -10.65 5.22 -8.70
N ALA A 28 -10.92 4.17 -7.92
CA ALA A 28 -10.34 3.93 -6.60
C ALA A 28 -9.80 2.50 -6.46
N ILE A 29 -8.94 2.31 -5.47
CA ILE A 29 -8.42 0.99 -5.07
C ILE A 29 -8.67 0.77 -3.58
N VAL A 30 -8.85 -0.50 -3.20
CA VAL A 30 -8.85 -0.92 -1.81
C VAL A 30 -7.43 -1.28 -1.41
N ILE A 31 -6.91 -0.61 -0.38
CA ILE A 31 -5.68 -1.02 0.29
C ILE A 31 -6.10 -1.83 1.52
N PHE A 32 -5.75 -3.11 1.56
CA PHE A 32 -6.06 -3.96 2.70
C PHE A 32 -5.26 -3.54 3.94
N PRO A 33 -5.74 -3.90 5.15
CA PRO A 33 -4.98 -3.66 6.37
C PRO A 33 -3.56 -4.22 6.25
N LEU A 34 -2.59 -3.40 6.63
CA LEU A 34 -1.19 -3.79 6.63
C LEU A 34 -0.93 -4.75 7.79
N SER A 35 -0.36 -5.92 7.48
CA SER A 35 0.06 -6.94 8.43
C SER A 35 1.53 -7.29 8.18
N GLU A 36 2.23 -7.74 9.22
CA GLU A 36 3.61 -8.22 9.17
C GLU A 36 3.80 -9.35 8.15
N THR A 37 2.78 -10.21 8.01
CA THR A 37 2.73 -11.35 7.10
C THR A 37 2.35 -11.00 5.65
N ASN A 38 1.91 -9.76 5.39
CA ASN A 38 1.57 -9.37 4.04
C ASN A 38 2.85 -9.27 3.20
N MET A 39 2.78 -9.86 2.01
CA MET A 39 3.86 -9.87 1.03
C MET A 39 3.60 -8.80 -0.04
N TYR A 40 4.61 -8.00 -0.35
CA TYR A 40 4.52 -6.96 -1.37
C TYR A 40 5.64 -7.10 -2.41
N ALA A 41 5.34 -6.83 -3.68
CA ALA A 41 6.36 -6.69 -4.72
C ALA A 41 6.05 -5.54 -5.67
N ILE A 42 7.06 -5.11 -6.45
CA ILE A 42 6.91 -4.09 -7.49
C ILE A 42 5.86 -4.52 -8.53
N ALA A 43 4.98 -3.58 -8.90
CA ALA A 43 4.05 -3.79 -10.01
C ALA A 43 4.81 -3.88 -11.36
N PRO A 44 4.36 -4.69 -12.31
CA PRO A 44 5.10 -4.92 -13.56
C PRO A 44 5.26 -3.66 -14.43
N ASN A 45 4.32 -2.72 -14.34
CA ASN A 45 4.27 -1.53 -15.21
C ASN A 45 4.70 -0.24 -14.50
N VAL A 46 5.56 -0.35 -13.47
CA VAL A 46 5.98 0.84 -12.72
C VAL A 46 7.09 1.58 -13.48
N PRO A 47 6.96 2.89 -13.69
CA PRO A 47 7.98 3.67 -14.38
C PRO A 47 9.26 3.77 -13.53
N THR A 48 10.35 3.17 -14.01
CA THR A 48 11.67 3.09 -13.36
C THR A 48 12.65 4.18 -13.79
N GLU A 49 12.20 5.16 -14.57
CA GLU A 49 13.02 6.30 -14.98
C GLU A 49 13.49 7.13 -13.78
N ARG A 50 14.79 7.44 -13.74
CA ARG A 50 15.44 8.15 -12.63
C ARG A 50 14.80 9.50 -12.28
N ASN A 51 14.28 10.23 -13.27
CA ASN A 51 13.75 11.58 -13.11
C ASN A 51 12.23 11.67 -13.36
N ASN A 52 11.50 10.68 -12.88
CA ASN A 52 10.05 10.64 -12.99
C ASN A 52 9.34 11.67 -12.06
N LYS A 53 8.14 12.13 -12.44
CA LYS A 53 7.25 12.96 -11.62
C LYS A 53 7.00 12.37 -10.23
N PHE A 54 6.95 11.05 -10.12
CA PHE A 54 6.76 10.35 -8.84
C PHE A 54 7.99 10.43 -7.95
N ALA A 55 9.20 10.35 -8.51
CA ALA A 55 10.45 10.48 -7.75
C ALA A 55 10.53 11.86 -7.06
N LYS A 56 10.22 12.94 -7.79
CA LYS A 56 10.18 14.31 -7.22
C LYS A 56 9.13 14.47 -6.11
N LYS A 57 7.94 13.87 -6.29
CA LYS A 57 6.88 13.89 -5.26
C LYS A 57 7.27 13.09 -4.02
N PHE A 58 7.93 11.95 -4.23
CA PHE A 58 8.42 11.09 -3.16
C PHE A 58 9.48 11.80 -2.32
N GLU A 59 10.50 12.37 -2.95
CA GLU A 59 11.59 13.09 -2.27
C GLU A 59 11.08 14.30 -1.48
N LYS A 60 10.07 15.01 -1.99
CA LYS A 60 9.41 16.10 -1.25
C LYS A 60 8.70 15.61 0.02
N ARG A 61 8.14 14.38 0.00
CA ARG A 61 7.41 13.80 1.15
C ARG A 61 8.34 13.11 2.14
N PHE A 62 9.40 12.48 1.65
CA PHE A 62 10.37 11.70 2.41
C PHE A 62 11.79 12.19 2.08
N PRO A 63 12.24 13.31 2.69
CA PRO A 63 13.54 13.89 2.40
C PRO A 63 14.67 12.92 2.74
N GLY A 64 15.66 12.82 1.86
CA GLY A 64 16.81 11.91 2.02
C GLY A 64 16.56 10.47 1.53
N GLN A 65 15.33 10.11 1.16
CA GLN A 65 15.00 8.79 0.61
C GLN A 65 14.82 8.85 -0.91
N LYS A 66 15.41 7.89 -1.62
CA LYS A 66 15.30 7.77 -3.08
C LYS A 66 14.23 6.73 -3.44
N LEU A 67 13.27 7.13 -4.27
CA LEU A 67 12.16 6.25 -4.68
C LEU A 67 12.66 4.91 -5.27
N LEU A 68 13.63 4.95 -6.18
CA LEU A 68 14.15 3.74 -6.83
C LEU A 68 14.87 2.81 -5.84
N GLU A 69 15.55 3.38 -4.85
CA GLU A 69 16.24 2.60 -3.81
C GLU A 69 15.21 1.87 -2.95
N VAL A 70 14.19 2.57 -2.46
CA VAL A 70 13.08 1.96 -1.69
C VAL A 70 12.33 0.92 -2.53
N MET A 71 12.05 1.21 -3.80
CA MET A 71 11.40 0.25 -4.69
C MET A 71 12.24 -1.02 -4.87
N SER A 72 13.57 -0.90 -5.00
CA SER A 72 14.46 -2.04 -5.22
C SER A 72 14.37 -3.11 -4.13
N GLU A 73 14.00 -2.71 -2.91
CA GLU A 73 13.79 -3.60 -1.78
C GLU A 73 12.58 -4.54 -1.94
N PHE A 74 11.66 -4.20 -2.85
CA PHE A 74 10.46 -4.98 -3.19
C PHE A 74 10.57 -5.64 -4.58
N SER A 75 11.79 -5.75 -5.13
CA SER A 75 12.01 -6.41 -6.43
C SER A 75 11.58 -7.88 -6.42
N PHE A 76 11.62 -8.50 -5.24
CA PHE A 76 11.03 -9.80 -4.96
C PHE A 76 9.88 -9.62 -3.97
N PRO A 77 8.92 -10.56 -3.91
CA PRO A 77 7.92 -10.57 -2.85
C PRO A 77 8.59 -10.54 -1.48
N THR A 78 8.40 -9.42 -0.76
CA THR A 78 9.01 -9.17 0.55
C THR A 78 7.92 -8.97 1.60
N SER A 79 8.06 -9.65 2.73
CA SER A 79 7.15 -9.52 3.87
C SER A 79 7.45 -8.26 4.67
N LEU A 80 6.42 -7.61 5.19
CA LEU A 80 6.58 -6.42 6.02
C LEU A 80 7.39 -6.69 7.29
N GLN A 81 7.30 -7.89 7.87
CA GLN A 81 8.08 -8.32 9.02
C GLN A 81 9.61 -8.17 8.84
N TYR A 82 10.14 -8.37 7.62
CA TYR A 82 11.58 -8.22 7.34
C TYR A 82 12.01 -6.75 7.30
N LYS A 83 11.05 -5.84 7.10
CA LYS A 83 11.27 -4.39 7.08
C LYS A 83 11.03 -3.75 8.44
N MET A 84 10.24 -4.39 9.29
CA MET A 84 9.98 -3.96 10.66
C MET A 84 10.97 -4.63 11.61
N CYS A 85 12.19 -4.09 11.67
CA CYS A 85 13.13 -4.53 12.70
C CYS A 85 12.64 -4.07 14.09
N PRO A 86 12.46 -4.98 15.08
CA PRO A 86 12.00 -4.61 16.42
C PRO A 86 12.99 -3.73 17.19
N ILE A 87 14.25 -3.68 16.73
CA ILE A 87 15.38 -3.01 17.38
C ILE A 87 15.50 -1.55 16.94
N GLU A 88 14.86 -1.15 15.84
CA GLU A 88 14.91 0.23 15.37
C GLU A 88 13.97 1.14 16.17
N ASP A 89 14.33 2.42 16.26
CA ASP A 89 13.51 3.44 16.90
C ASP A 89 12.07 3.42 16.33
N LYS A 90 11.06 3.47 17.21
CA LYS A 90 9.64 3.47 16.80
C LYS A 90 9.29 4.52 15.73
N SER A 91 10.08 5.60 15.63
CA SER A 91 9.98 6.63 14.59
C SER A 91 10.34 6.11 13.18
N SER A 92 11.35 5.24 13.03
CA SER A 92 11.77 4.69 11.74
C SER A 92 10.69 3.78 11.18
N GLY A 93 10.12 2.89 12.01
CA GLY A 93 9.06 1.98 11.62
C GLY A 93 7.82 2.71 11.08
N SER A 94 7.45 3.84 11.71
CA SER A 94 6.34 4.67 11.22
C SER A 94 6.61 5.24 9.82
N THR A 95 7.86 5.63 9.54
CA THR A 95 8.26 6.20 8.25
C THR A 95 8.22 5.14 7.16
N THR A 96 8.71 3.93 7.46
CA THR A 96 8.65 2.78 6.54
C THR A 96 7.21 2.42 6.17
N ILE A 97 6.29 2.39 7.14
CA ILE A 97 4.86 2.18 6.87
C ILE A 97 4.30 3.27 5.97
N GLN A 98 4.62 4.53 6.23
CA GLN A 98 4.13 5.65 5.40
C GLN A 98 4.67 5.59 3.96
N MET A 99 5.93 5.18 3.77
CA MET A 99 6.49 4.93 2.44
C MET A 99 5.77 3.78 1.73
N LEU A 100 5.50 2.68 2.43
CA LEU A 100 4.74 1.54 1.90
C LEU A 100 3.33 1.95 1.46
N ILE A 101 2.60 2.68 2.31
CA ILE A 101 1.27 3.21 1.99
C ILE A 101 1.33 4.10 0.75
N TRP A 102 2.33 4.99 0.68
CA TRP A 102 2.49 5.88 -0.45
C TRP A 102 2.72 5.10 -1.76
N LEU A 103 3.54 4.06 -1.73
CA LEU A 103 3.79 3.20 -2.90
C LEU A 103 2.54 2.43 -3.33
N LEU A 104 1.75 1.92 -2.39
CA LEU A 104 0.47 1.25 -2.65
C LEU A 104 -0.56 2.21 -3.26
N GLN A 105 -0.69 3.42 -2.72
CA GLN A 105 -1.58 4.46 -3.24
C GLN A 105 -1.28 4.84 -4.71
N HIS A 106 -0.01 4.78 -5.10
CA HIS A 106 0.43 5.07 -6.47
C HIS A 106 0.50 3.83 -7.37
N LYS A 107 -0.07 2.69 -6.94
CA LYS A 107 -0.07 1.41 -7.68
C LYS A 107 1.35 0.94 -8.04
N MET A 108 2.35 1.29 -7.24
CA MET A 108 3.75 0.92 -7.44
C MET A 108 4.10 -0.43 -6.82
N LEU A 109 3.33 -0.82 -5.80
CA LEU A 109 3.42 -2.13 -5.17
C LEU A 109 2.11 -2.89 -5.35
N LEU A 110 2.23 -4.21 -5.43
CA LEU A 110 1.13 -5.16 -5.41
C LEU A 110 1.22 -5.97 -4.11
N GLN A 111 0.07 -6.26 -3.51
CA GLN A 111 -0.03 -7.17 -2.38
C GLN A 111 -0.32 -8.59 -2.90
N TYR A 112 0.48 -9.56 -2.45
CA TYR A 112 0.27 -10.97 -2.74
C TYR A 112 -0.60 -11.59 -1.65
N HIS A 113 -1.66 -12.27 -2.07
CA HIS A 113 -2.54 -13.03 -1.19
C HIS A 113 -2.32 -14.53 -1.40
N THR A 114 -2.05 -15.24 -0.31
CA THR A 114 -1.92 -16.70 -0.33
C THR A 114 -3.28 -17.32 -0.06
N TYR A 115 -3.74 -18.16 -0.98
CA TYR A 115 -4.98 -18.92 -0.82
C TYR A 115 -4.65 -20.39 -0.59
N VAL A 116 -5.28 -20.98 0.43
CA VAL A 116 -5.19 -22.43 0.68
C VAL A 116 -6.32 -23.10 -0.08
N TYR A 117 -5.98 -23.98 -1.02
CA TYR A 117 -6.95 -24.80 -1.73
C TYR A 117 -7.00 -26.18 -1.07
N PHE A 118 -8.15 -26.54 -0.50
CA PHE A 118 -8.37 -27.86 0.05
C PHE A 118 -8.94 -28.78 -1.03
N MET A 119 -8.14 -29.75 -1.48
CA MET A 119 -8.64 -30.86 -2.30
C MET A 119 -8.96 -32.04 -1.39
N PRO A 120 -10.24 -32.42 -1.18
CA PRO A 120 -10.56 -33.66 -0.53
C PRO A 120 -10.02 -34.83 -1.37
N SER A 121 -9.29 -35.75 -0.75
CA SER A 121 -8.89 -36.97 -1.43
C SER A 121 -10.14 -37.79 -1.78
N SER A 122 -10.08 -38.60 -2.85
CA SER A 122 -11.20 -39.46 -3.29
C SER A 122 -11.68 -40.47 -2.24
N LYS A 123 -11.02 -40.56 -1.08
CA LYS A 123 -11.41 -41.41 0.04
C LYS A 123 -12.15 -40.68 1.16
N GLY A 124 -12.37 -39.35 1.07
CA GLY A 124 -13.00 -38.59 2.15
C GLY A 124 -12.20 -38.66 3.46
N LEU A 125 -12.69 -37.98 4.50
CA LEU A 125 -12.19 -38.07 5.88
C LEU A 125 -12.60 -39.39 6.53
#